data_AF-A0AAU9SBR5-F1
#
_entry.id   AF-A0AAU9SBR5-F1
#
_cell.length_a   1.000
_cell.length_b   1.000
_cell.length_c   1.000
_cell.angle_alpha   90.00
_cell.angle_beta   90.00
_cell.angle_gamma   90.00
#
_symmetry.space_group_name_H-M   'P 1'
#
loop_
_entity.id
_entity.type
_entity.pdbx_description
1 polymer ?
#
loop_
_entity_poly.entity_id
_entity_poly.type
_entity_poly.pdbx_seq_one_letter_code
_entity_poly.pdbx_strand_id
1 'polypeptide(L)'
;MGGGERMGPIEATTRALGEALYDENLRKPLCQVLVICGRNKKLVSRLSSLDWKIRAQVKGFITKMEECMGACNCIITKAGPGSIAEAMIRGLPIILNDYIAGQEAGNVPYVVENGFGSGSRELEIMSENALRLARPDDVFKIVHDLHKLVQERNGLLPQLSCTA
;
A
#
# COMPACT_ATOMS: atom_id res chain seq x y z
N MET A 1 -1.92 5.96 -1.37
CA MET A 1 -2.80 6.96 -1.99
C MET A 1 -2.90 8.16 -1.06
N GLY A 2 -2.67 9.37 -1.59
CA GLY A 2 -2.79 10.62 -0.83
C GLY A 2 -4.18 11.22 -0.95
N GLY A 3 -4.77 11.64 0.17
CA GLY A 3 -5.99 12.43 0.14
C GLY A 3 -5.84 13.73 -0.66
N GLY A 4 -6.96 14.31 -1.09
CA GLY A 4 -7.01 15.51 -1.93
C GLY A 4 -6.36 16.78 -1.35
N GLU A 5 -5.93 16.75 -0.08
CA GLU A 5 -5.40 17.88 0.68
C GLU A 5 -3.88 17.83 0.95
N ARG A 6 -3.13 16.95 0.27
CA ARG A 6 -1.65 16.83 0.40
C ARG A 6 -1.17 16.35 1.78
N MET A 7 -2.03 15.73 2.57
CA MET A 7 -1.64 15.12 3.84
C MET A 7 -1.27 13.65 3.67
N GLY A 8 -0.20 13.24 4.35
CA GLY A 8 0.29 11.86 4.43
C GLY A 8 1.75 11.68 4.00
N PRO A 9 2.48 10.72 4.60
CA PRO A 9 3.90 10.49 4.35
C PRO A 9 4.18 9.75 3.03
N ILE A 10 3.45 10.07 1.93
CA ILE A 10 3.51 9.33 0.66
C ILE A 10 4.94 9.19 0.14
N GLU A 11 5.74 10.26 0.22
CA GLU A 11 7.13 10.19 -0.21
C GLU A 11 7.94 9.21 0.64
N ALA A 12 7.86 9.33 1.97
CA ALA A 12 8.60 8.47 2.88
C ALA A 12 8.18 7.00 2.72
N THR A 13 6.88 6.74 2.61
CA THR A 13 6.34 5.40 2.34
C THR A 13 6.83 4.87 1.00
N THR A 14 6.76 5.66 -0.08
CA THR A 14 7.20 5.20 -1.41
C THR A 14 8.70 4.90 -1.43
N ARG A 15 9.53 5.75 -0.80
CA ARG A 15 10.98 5.52 -0.68
C ARG A 15 11.30 4.24 0.07
N ALA A 16 10.68 4.05 1.23
CA ALA A 16 10.91 2.85 2.03
C ALA A 16 10.45 1.57 1.31
N LEU A 17 9.32 1.62 0.60
CA LEU A 17 8.85 0.54 -0.27
C LEU A 17 9.83 0.25 -1.42
N GLY A 18 10.39 1.28 -2.05
CA GLY A 18 11.36 1.16 -3.14
C GLY A 18 12.61 0.38 -2.75
N GLU A 19 13.11 0.57 -1.54
CA GLU A 19 14.27 -0.17 -1.03
C GLU A 19 13.89 -1.58 -0.55
N ALA A 20 12.82 -1.72 0.22
CA ALA A 20 12.49 -3.01 0.83
C ALA A 20 11.92 -4.03 -0.15
N LEU A 21 11.28 -3.59 -1.23
CA LEU A 21 10.67 -4.50 -2.21
C LEU A 21 11.63 -4.88 -3.32
N TYR A 22 12.93 -4.63 -3.15
CA TYR A 22 13.98 -5.13 -4.00
C TYR A 22 14.73 -6.25 -3.26
N ASP A 23 14.87 -7.40 -3.93
CA ASP A 23 15.64 -8.51 -3.39
C ASP A 23 17.10 -8.38 -3.83
N GLU A 24 17.99 -8.06 -2.89
CA GLU A 24 19.42 -7.90 -3.15
C GLU A 24 20.11 -9.24 -3.49
N ASN A 25 19.61 -10.37 -2.99
CA ASN A 25 20.17 -11.69 -3.27
C ASN A 25 19.83 -12.12 -4.70
N LEU A 26 18.58 -11.94 -5.09
CA LEU A 26 18.08 -12.31 -6.42
C LEU A 26 18.27 -11.19 -7.46
N ARG A 27 18.76 -10.03 -7.02
CA ARG A 27 18.94 -8.79 -7.82
C ARG A 27 17.72 -8.47 -8.68
N LYS A 28 16.53 -8.56 -8.09
CA LYS A 28 15.27 -8.36 -8.80
C LYS A 28 14.21 -7.69 -7.92
N PRO A 29 13.29 -6.91 -8.51
CA PRO A 29 12.14 -6.39 -7.78
C PRO A 29 11.20 -7.54 -7.38
N LEU A 30 10.71 -7.50 -6.15
CA LEU A 30 9.69 -8.42 -5.63
C LEU A 30 8.28 -8.01 -6.07
N CYS A 31 8.05 -6.71 -6.25
CA CYS A 31 6.78 -6.19 -6.77
C CYS A 31 6.95 -4.81 -7.42
N GLN A 32 5.84 -4.29 -7.97
CA GLN A 32 5.74 -2.93 -8.50
C GLN A 32 4.85 -2.07 -7.60
N VAL A 33 5.06 -0.75 -7.63
CA VAL A 33 4.30 0.20 -6.81
C VAL A 33 3.63 1.23 -7.70
N LEU A 34 2.31 1.39 -7.55
CA LEU A 34 1.54 2.49 -8.14
C LEU A 34 1.34 3.58 -7.08
N VAL A 35 1.90 4.77 -7.33
CA VAL A 35 1.82 5.91 -6.42
C VAL A 35 0.86 6.94 -6.99
N ILE A 36 -0.26 7.18 -6.29
CA ILE A 36 -1.22 8.21 -6.64
C ILE A 36 -1.05 9.40 -5.69
N CYS A 37 -0.50 10.49 -6.22
CA CYS A 37 -0.21 11.73 -5.50
C CYS A 37 -1.38 12.74 -5.53
N GLY A 38 -2.48 12.40 -6.22
CA GLY A 38 -3.64 13.28 -6.34
C GLY A 38 -3.28 14.61 -6.98
N ARG A 39 -3.72 15.72 -6.38
CA ARG A 39 -3.46 17.09 -6.88
C ARG A 39 -2.04 17.60 -6.57
N ASN A 40 -1.20 16.83 -5.87
CA ASN A 40 0.14 17.27 -5.48
C ASN A 40 1.15 17.13 -6.64
N LYS A 41 1.11 18.07 -7.60
CA LYS A 41 2.01 18.10 -8.77
C LYS A 41 3.50 18.15 -8.40
N LYS A 42 3.85 18.86 -7.32
CA LYS A 42 5.23 18.94 -6.81
C LYS A 42 5.72 17.55 -6.38
N LEU A 43 4.88 16.79 -5.69
CA LEU A 43 5.21 15.42 -5.28
C LEU A 43 5.33 14.48 -6.49
N VAL A 44 4.45 14.59 -7.49
CA VAL A 44 4.56 13.83 -8.73
C VAL A 44 5.92 14.06 -9.38
N SER A 45 6.27 15.32 -9.64
CA SER A 45 7.54 15.68 -10.28
C SER A 45 8.75 15.12 -9.51
N ARG A 46 8.70 15.20 -8.18
CA ARG A 46 9.81 14.75 -7.33
C ARG A 46 9.94 13.23 -7.27
N LEU A 47 8.84 12.48 -7.23
CA LEU A 47 8.91 11.00 -7.20
C LEU A 47 9.20 10.41 -8.59
N SER A 48 8.70 11.05 -9.65
CA SER A 48 8.99 10.66 -11.04
C SER A 48 10.44 10.89 -11.45
N SER A 49 11.17 11.79 -10.79
CA SER A 49 12.58 12.07 -11.09
C SER A 49 13.57 11.16 -10.35
N LEU A 50 13.09 10.30 -9.46
CA LEU A 50 13.95 9.37 -8.71
C LEU A 50 14.23 8.14 -9.55
N ASP A 51 15.45 7.63 -9.43
CA ASP A 51 15.79 6.31 -9.93
C ASP A 51 15.36 5.27 -8.90
N TRP A 52 14.56 4.30 -9.33
CA TRP A 52 13.94 3.31 -8.45
C TRP A 52 14.49 1.93 -8.79
N LYS A 53 14.93 1.18 -7.76
CA LYS A 53 15.32 -0.23 -7.91
C LYS A 53 14.15 -1.13 -8.34
N ILE A 54 12.91 -0.68 -8.10
CA ILE A 54 11.67 -1.35 -8.48
C ILE A 54 10.91 -0.54 -9.53
N ARG A 55 9.92 -1.16 -10.18
CA ARG A 55 9.00 -0.44 -11.06
C ARG A 55 8.03 0.42 -10.23
N ALA A 56 8.34 1.70 -10.06
CA ALA A 56 7.47 2.69 -9.43
C ALA A 56 6.74 3.54 -10.48
N GLN A 57 5.42 3.40 -10.57
CA GLN A 57 4.57 4.21 -11.44
C GLN A 57 3.98 5.37 -10.65
N VAL A 58 4.44 6.59 -10.93
CA VAL A 58 3.94 7.79 -10.24
C VAL A 58 2.88 8.48 -11.09
N LYS A 59 1.70 8.70 -10.51
CA LYS A 59 0.56 9.37 -11.14
C LYS A 59 0.08 10.54 -10.29
N GLY A 60 -0.47 11.55 -10.96
CA GLY A 60 -1.13 12.68 -10.32
C GLY A 60 -2.57 12.38 -9.95
N PHE A 61 -3.49 13.25 -10.36
CA PHE A 61 -4.91 13.07 -10.13
C PHE A 61 -5.46 12.00 -11.08
N ILE A 62 -6.23 11.06 -10.54
CA ILE A 62 -6.86 9.96 -11.26
C ILE A 62 -8.37 10.15 -11.17
N THR A 63 -9.04 10.11 -12.31
CA THR A 63 -10.51 10.17 -12.41
C THR A 63 -11.15 8.78 -12.33
N LYS A 64 -10.42 7.75 -12.73
CA LYS A 64 -10.85 6.35 -12.76
C LYS A 64 -10.12 5.53 -11.71
N MET A 65 -10.49 5.74 -10.44
CA MET A 65 -9.82 5.07 -9.31
C MET A 65 -10.08 3.57 -9.32
N GLU A 66 -11.25 3.15 -9.79
CA GLU A 66 -11.67 1.75 -9.92
C GLU A 66 -10.77 0.93 -10.85
N GLU A 67 -10.28 1.51 -11.94
CA GLU A 67 -9.33 0.86 -12.85
C GLU A 67 -7.98 0.67 -12.15
N CYS A 68 -7.52 1.69 -11.41
CA CYS A 68 -6.26 1.62 -10.67
C CYS A 68 -6.33 0.59 -9.55
N MET A 69 -7.37 0.65 -8.71
CA MET A 69 -7.60 -0.30 -7.63
C MET A 69 -7.78 -1.72 -8.15
N GLY A 70 -8.48 -1.89 -9.28
CA GLY A 70 -8.65 -3.19 -9.92
C GLY A 70 -7.35 -3.84 -10.42
N ALA A 71 -6.32 -3.05 -10.68
CA ALA A 71 -5.00 -3.53 -11.09
C ALA A 71 -4.05 -3.78 -9.90
N CYS A 72 -4.47 -3.52 -8.67
CA CYS A 72 -3.65 -3.67 -7.47
C CYS A 72 -4.04 -4.91 -6.64
N ASN A 73 -3.10 -5.41 -5.83
CA ASN A 73 -3.34 -6.51 -4.89
C ASN A 73 -3.56 -6.05 -3.45
N CYS A 74 -3.20 -4.80 -3.13
CA CYS A 74 -3.45 -4.15 -1.86
C CYS A 74 -3.39 -2.63 -2.05
N ILE A 75 -3.84 -1.87 -1.05
CA ILE A 75 -3.74 -0.42 -1.05
C ILE A 75 -3.16 0.09 0.27
N ILE A 76 -2.22 1.02 0.18
CA ILE A 76 -1.75 1.81 1.33
C ILE A 76 -2.39 3.19 1.22
N THR A 77 -3.16 3.62 2.22
CA THR A 77 -3.89 4.90 2.18
C THR A 77 -4.11 5.47 3.57
N LYS A 78 -4.49 6.74 3.66
CA LYS A 78 -4.99 7.33 4.90
C LYS A 78 -6.36 6.74 5.26
N ALA A 79 -6.78 6.88 6.52
CA ALA A 79 -8.09 6.41 7.03
C ALA A 79 -9.29 7.26 6.55
N GLY A 80 -9.25 7.76 5.32
CA GLY A 80 -10.32 8.51 4.70
C GLY A 80 -11.49 7.59 4.35
N PRO A 81 -12.72 7.90 4.77
CA PRO A 81 -13.86 6.99 4.63
C PRO A 81 -14.17 6.64 3.17
N GLY A 82 -14.01 7.60 2.24
CA GLY A 82 -14.24 7.36 0.81
C GLY A 82 -13.26 6.33 0.23
N SER A 83 -11.95 6.49 0.48
CA SER A 83 -10.94 5.55 -0.01
C SER A 83 -11.05 4.18 0.66
N ILE A 84 -11.46 4.14 1.93
CA ILE A 84 -11.76 2.88 2.61
C ILE A 84 -12.94 2.17 1.92
N ALA A 85 -14.04 2.87 1.69
CA ALA A 85 -15.23 2.31 1.04
C ALA A 85 -14.91 1.83 -0.39
N GLU A 86 -14.20 2.62 -1.18
CA GLU A 86 -13.77 2.25 -2.54
C GLU A 86 -12.90 0.99 -2.52
N ALA A 87 -11.92 0.91 -1.62
CA ALA A 87 -11.05 -0.25 -1.51
C ALA A 87 -11.83 -1.52 -1.08
N MET A 88 -12.78 -1.39 -0.15
CA MET A 88 -13.66 -2.49 0.27
C MET A 88 -14.53 -2.99 -0.88
N ILE A 89 -15.14 -2.08 -1.65
CA ILE A 89 -15.94 -2.45 -2.85
C ILE A 89 -15.08 -3.22 -3.86
N ARG A 90 -13.79 -2.90 -3.96
CA ARG A 90 -12.83 -3.58 -4.84
C ARG A 90 -12.22 -4.84 -4.23
N GLY A 91 -12.54 -5.19 -2.98
CA GLY A 91 -11.96 -6.33 -2.27
C GLY A 91 -10.46 -6.19 -2.03
N LEU A 92 -9.94 -4.96 -1.92
CA LEU A 92 -8.53 -4.72 -1.69
C LEU A 92 -8.20 -4.74 -0.19
N PRO A 93 -7.20 -5.53 0.25
CA PRO A 93 -6.60 -5.38 1.56
C PRO A 93 -6.09 -3.95 1.77
N ILE A 94 -6.47 -3.35 2.90
CA ILE A 94 -6.18 -1.95 3.24
C ILE A 94 -5.08 -1.89 4.29
N ILE A 95 -4.05 -1.11 4.00
CA ILE A 95 -3.03 -0.73 4.98
C ILE A 95 -3.16 0.78 5.24
N LEU A 96 -3.42 1.13 6.50
CA LEU A 96 -3.55 2.53 6.90
C LEU A 96 -2.17 3.10 7.25
N ASN A 97 -1.81 4.24 6.65
CA ASN A 97 -0.53 4.91 6.91
C ASN A 97 -0.66 6.30 7.56
N ASP A 98 -1.88 6.80 7.71
CA ASP A 98 -2.17 8.10 8.31
C ASP A 98 -3.67 8.21 8.62
N TYR A 99 -4.06 9.14 9.48
CA TYR A 99 -5.45 9.54 9.70
C TYR A 99 -5.51 10.97 10.25
N ILE A 100 -6.59 11.68 9.96
CA ILE A 100 -6.84 12.99 10.57
C ILE A 100 -7.35 12.79 12.00
N ALA A 101 -6.55 13.16 13.00
CA ALA A 101 -6.92 13.08 14.41
C ALA A 101 -8.23 13.84 14.69
N GLY A 102 -9.14 13.22 15.45
CA GLY A 102 -10.46 13.79 15.76
C GLY A 102 -11.52 13.65 14.66
N GLN A 103 -11.15 13.30 13.43
CA GLN A 103 -12.11 13.05 12.33
C GLN A 103 -12.10 11.59 11.86
N GLU A 104 -10.92 11.08 11.54
CA GLU A 104 -10.74 9.78 10.86
C GLU A 104 -10.25 8.68 11.82
N ALA A 105 -9.94 9.02 13.06
CA ALA A 105 -9.44 8.07 14.07
C ALA A 105 -10.41 6.89 14.31
N GLY A 106 -11.73 7.15 14.26
CA GLY A 106 -12.76 6.13 14.41
C GLY A 106 -12.86 5.14 13.24
N ASN A 107 -12.26 5.46 12.09
CA ASN A 107 -12.28 4.57 10.92
C ASN A 107 -11.22 3.47 11.02
N VAL A 108 -10.18 3.68 11.83
CA VAL A 108 -9.13 2.70 12.09
C VAL A 108 -9.71 1.40 12.66
N PRO A 109 -10.41 1.40 13.82
CA PRO A 109 -10.99 0.17 14.37
C PRO A 109 -12.01 -0.45 13.41
N TYR A 110 -12.75 0.35 12.64
CA TYR A 110 -13.69 -0.18 11.65
C TYR A 110 -13.02 -1.06 10.58
N VAL A 111 -11.89 -0.62 10.00
CA VAL A 111 -11.15 -1.41 8.99
C VAL A 111 -10.56 -2.67 9.61
N VAL A 112 -10.08 -2.56 10.84
CA VAL A 112 -9.45 -3.63 11.61
C VAL A 112 -10.44 -4.73 12.03
N GLU A 113 -11.54 -4.33 12.68
CA GLU A 113 -12.48 -5.25 13.35
C GLU A 113 -13.31 -6.04 12.34
N ASN A 114 -13.61 -5.44 11.18
CA ASN A 114 -14.43 -6.08 10.17
C ASN A 114 -13.64 -6.98 9.22
N GLY A 115 -12.34 -7.18 9.46
CA GLY A 115 -11.53 -8.15 8.72
C GLY A 115 -11.55 -7.93 7.21
N PHE A 116 -11.66 -6.67 6.76
CA PHE A 116 -11.59 -6.32 5.33
C PHE A 116 -10.15 -6.42 4.83
N GLY A 117 -9.69 -7.66 4.80
CA GLY A 117 -8.53 -8.24 4.14
C GLY A 117 -8.92 -9.68 3.80
N SER A 118 -9.20 -9.96 2.52
CA SER A 118 -9.93 -11.15 2.06
C SER A 118 -9.15 -12.49 2.01
N GLY A 119 -9.25 -13.35 3.04
CA GLY A 119 -9.02 -14.80 2.95
C GLY A 119 -7.59 -15.35 2.75
N SER A 120 -7.24 -16.32 3.62
CA SER A 120 -5.92 -16.94 3.87
C SER A 120 -5.17 -16.25 5.03
N ARG A 121 -4.54 -17.07 5.87
CA ARG A 121 -3.81 -16.74 7.11
C ARG A 121 -2.82 -15.56 7.00
N GLU A 122 -2.45 -15.18 5.78
CA GLU A 122 -1.65 -13.99 5.44
C GLU A 122 -2.38 -12.67 5.73
N LEU A 123 -3.72 -12.67 5.72
CA LEU A 123 -4.52 -11.47 5.93
C LEU A 123 -4.90 -11.21 7.38
N GLU A 124 -4.91 -12.25 8.21
CA GLU A 124 -4.85 -12.06 9.67
C GLU A 124 -3.55 -11.36 10.03
N ILE A 125 -2.41 -11.79 9.46
CA ILE A 125 -1.11 -11.13 9.66
C ILE A 125 -1.14 -9.69 9.11
N MET A 126 -1.70 -9.45 7.92
CA MET A 126 -1.87 -8.08 7.38
C MET A 126 -2.80 -7.22 8.20
N SER A 127 -3.88 -7.78 8.76
CA SER A 127 -4.86 -7.06 9.59
C SER A 127 -4.30 -6.79 10.99
N GLU A 128 -3.62 -7.75 11.61
CA GLU A 128 -2.84 -7.58 12.85
C GLU A 128 -1.68 -6.59 12.69
N ASN A 129 -1.09 -6.56 11.50
CA ASN A 129 -0.12 -5.54 11.15
C ASN A 129 -0.82 -4.19 10.89
N ALA A 130 -1.93 -4.11 10.17
CA ALA A 130 -2.70 -2.86 9.99
C ALA A 130 -3.13 -2.25 11.34
N LEU A 131 -3.58 -3.09 12.29
CA LEU A 131 -3.81 -2.81 13.72
C LEU A 131 -2.62 -2.11 14.39
N ARG A 132 -1.43 -2.61 14.05
CA ARG A 132 -0.13 -2.18 14.52
C ARG A 132 0.44 -0.97 13.78
N LEU A 133 -0.12 -0.60 12.63
CA LEU A 133 0.35 0.42 11.68
C LEU A 133 -0.52 1.67 11.64
N ALA A 134 -1.65 1.66 12.37
CA ALA A 134 -2.54 2.79 12.51
C ALA A 134 -1.96 3.98 13.31
N ARG A 135 -0.63 4.09 13.40
CA ARG A 135 0.07 5.24 13.97
C ARG A 135 0.84 5.94 12.84
N PRO A 136 0.76 7.27 12.72
CA PRO A 136 1.41 8.03 11.64
C PRO A 136 2.92 7.79 11.49
N ASP A 137 3.59 7.31 12.55
CA ASP A 137 5.04 7.11 12.60
C ASP A 137 5.51 5.71 12.15
N ASP A 138 4.60 4.77 11.85
CA ASP A 138 4.93 3.34 11.67
C ASP A 138 5.24 2.92 10.21
N VAL A 139 5.65 3.85 9.33
CA VAL A 139 5.95 3.56 7.91
C VAL A 139 6.93 2.39 7.72
N PHE A 140 7.95 2.30 8.56
CA PHE A 140 8.94 1.20 8.48
C PHE A 140 8.33 -0.16 8.77
N LYS A 141 7.36 -0.20 9.68
CA LYS A 141 6.68 -1.43 10.04
C LYS A 141 5.73 -1.85 8.91
N ILE A 142 5.07 -0.90 8.22
CA ILE A 142 4.25 -1.18 7.03
C ILE A 142 5.10 -1.91 6.00
N VAL A 143 6.29 -1.37 5.77
CA VAL A 143 7.23 -1.82 4.76
C VAL A 143 7.81 -3.19 5.13
N HIS A 144 8.19 -3.38 6.39
CA HIS A 144 8.66 -4.65 6.92
C HIS A 144 7.61 -5.76 6.78
N ASP A 145 6.37 -5.48 7.18
CA ASP A 145 5.29 -6.44 7.16
C ASP A 145 4.93 -6.83 5.73
N LEU A 146 4.86 -5.86 4.81
CA LEU A 146 4.68 -6.13 3.39
C LEU A 146 5.82 -6.97 2.80
N HIS A 147 7.07 -6.65 3.14
CA HIS A 147 8.21 -7.45 2.70
C HIS A 147 8.10 -8.91 3.19
N LYS A 148 7.78 -9.12 4.48
CA LYS A 148 7.61 -10.45 5.07
C LYS A 148 6.51 -11.25 4.36
N LEU A 149 5.36 -10.64 4.10
CA LEU A 149 4.25 -11.27 3.40
C LEU A 149 4.60 -11.65 1.96
N VAL A 150 5.33 -10.78 1.26
CA VAL A 150 5.81 -11.08 -0.09
C VAL A 150 6.80 -12.25 -0.07
N GLN A 151 7.68 -12.34 0.94
CA GLN A 151 8.59 -13.47 1.10
C GLN A 151 7.86 -14.77 1.47
N GLU A 152 6.86 -14.74 2.34
CA GLU A 152 6.01 -15.89 2.69
C GLU A 152 5.28 -16.43 1.45
N ARG A 153 4.66 -15.53 0.67
CA ARG A 153 4.00 -15.88 -0.59
C ARG A 153 4.97 -16.47 -1.61
N ASN A 154 6.17 -15.91 -1.74
CA ASN A 154 7.20 -16.44 -2.65
C ASN A 154 7.75 -17.80 -2.17
N GLY A 155 7.84 -18.02 -0.85
CA GLY A 155 8.24 -19.31 -0.25
C GLY A 155 7.19 -20.40 -0.38
N LEU A 156 5.90 -20.04 -0.46
CA LEU A 156 4.78 -20.94 -0.74
C LEU A 156 4.57 -21.21 -2.24
N LEU A 157 5.27 -20.50 -3.13
CA LEU A 157 5.22 -20.67 -4.59
C LEU A 157 6.45 -21.39 -5.21
N PRO A 158 6.90 -22.60 -4.77
CA PRO A 158 7.81 -23.39 -5.60
C PRO A 158 7.14 -24.00 -6.85
N GLN A 159 5.81 -23.95 -7.01
CA GLN A 159 5.10 -24.71 -8.07
C GLN A 159 4.01 -23.95 -8.83
N LEU A 160 4.30 -22.72 -9.27
CA LEU A 160 3.59 -22.15 -10.43
C LEU A 160 4.60 -21.75 -11.53
N SER A 161 5.40 -22.73 -11.96
CA SER A 161 5.81 -22.80 -13.36
C SER A 161 4.79 -23.64 -14.12
N CYS A 162 3.86 -22.98 -14.79
CA CYS A 162 3.14 -23.53 -15.93
C CYS A 162 3.17 -22.42 -16.98
N THR A 163 4.12 -22.49 -17.91
CA THR A 163 3.98 -23.06 -19.28
C THR A 163 3.05 -22.24 -20.16
N ALA A 164 3.57 -22.02 -21.38
CA ALA A 164 3.08 -21.18 -22.46
C ALA A 164 1.59 -21.34 -22.84
#